data_AF-A0A7G8Z9C7-F1
#
_entry.id   AF-A0A7G8Z9C7-F1
#
_cell.length_a   1.000
_cell.length_b   1.000
_cell.length_c   1.000
_cell.angle_alpha   90.00
_cell.angle_beta   90.00
_cell.angle_gamma   90.00
#
_symmetry.space_group_name_H-M   'P 1'
#
loop_
_entity.id
_entity.type
_entity.pdbx_description
1 polymer ?
#
loop_
_entity_poly.entity_id
_entity_poly.type
_entity_poly.pdbx_seq_one_letter_code
_entity_poly.pdbx_strand_id
1 'polypeptide(L)'
;MIGKMREMSHRVMHIDKEKDCRIVIRDCVNQYEILVKCRDLLDQVYGPVILWMMMINGLILCSLMFQISQVRSREYLLDKNLFKVKLQMKSLPVEKIALYTTYFITISTETLMYSWSGSILTQEGENYREVLYGANWHRNKDITIFVLIMLMQRSMVLTACKFSQVSVNIWTKVLNTAMSYYFLLRAIQND
;
A
#
# COMPACT_ATOMS: atom_id res chain seq x y z
N MET A 1 -11.86 7.40 -9.75
CA MET A 1 -12.26 5.98 -9.67
C MET A 1 -13.21 5.75 -8.50
N ILE A 2 -12.83 6.06 -7.25
CA ILE A 2 -13.68 5.91 -6.05
C ILE A 2 -15.01 6.68 -6.12
N GLY A 3 -14.98 7.99 -6.44
CA GLY A 3 -16.22 8.79 -6.54
C GLY A 3 -17.22 8.24 -7.57
N LYS A 4 -16.71 7.66 -8.66
CA LYS A 4 -17.54 7.07 -9.71
C LYS A 4 -18.21 5.77 -9.26
N MET A 5 -17.54 4.96 -8.43
CA MET A 5 -18.16 3.79 -7.80
C MET A 5 -19.29 4.19 -6.86
N ARG A 6 -19.09 5.24 -6.04
CA ARG A 6 -20.13 5.74 -5.11
C ARG A 6 -21.34 6.26 -5.86
N GLU A 7 -21.15 6.98 -6.95
CA GLU A 7 -22.24 7.42 -7.82
C GLU A 7 -23.00 6.25 -8.44
N MET A 8 -22.27 5.28 -9.01
CA MET A 8 -22.89 4.07 -9.57
C MET A 8 -23.66 3.27 -8.51
N SER A 9 -23.12 3.15 -7.30
CA SER A 9 -23.79 2.50 -6.16
C SER A 9 -25.10 3.22 -5.81
N HIS A 10 -25.09 4.55 -5.77
CA HIS A 10 -26.29 5.34 -5.50
C HIS A 10 -27.37 5.14 -6.59
N ARG A 11 -26.97 5.13 -7.88
CA ARG A 11 -27.89 4.90 -9.01
C ARG A 11 -28.51 3.51 -8.97
N VAL A 12 -27.71 2.48 -8.67
CA VAL A 12 -28.18 1.10 -8.54
C VAL A 12 -29.20 0.93 -7.41
N MET A 13 -29.04 1.62 -6.29
CA MET A 13 -30.03 1.56 -5.20
C MET A 13 -31.38 2.19 -5.56
N HIS A 14 -31.41 3.15 -6.48
CA HIS A 14 -32.63 3.89 -6.87
C HIS A 14 -33.28 3.41 -8.17
N ILE A 15 -32.78 2.31 -8.74
CA ILE A 15 -33.16 1.80 -10.07
C ILE A 15 -34.66 1.48 -10.22
N ASP A 16 -35.36 1.14 -9.14
CA ASP A 16 -36.80 0.79 -9.13
C ASP A 16 -37.71 2.02 -9.28
N LYS A 17 -37.18 3.24 -9.10
CA LYS A 17 -37.93 4.50 -9.19
C LYS A 17 -37.78 5.21 -10.55
N GLU A 18 -36.82 4.80 -11.37
CA GLU A 18 -36.54 5.42 -12.67
C GLU A 18 -37.36 4.78 -13.81
N LYS A 19 -38.03 5.62 -14.60
CA LYS A 19 -38.80 5.19 -15.78
C LYS A 19 -37.92 4.60 -16.89
N ASP A 20 -36.64 5.01 -16.95
CA ASP A 20 -35.66 4.61 -17.97
C ASP A 20 -34.55 3.71 -17.43
N CYS A 21 -34.92 2.74 -16.60
CA CYS A 21 -34.02 1.81 -15.94
C CYS A 21 -32.98 1.14 -16.87
N ARG A 22 -33.37 0.77 -18.10
CA ARG A 22 -32.46 0.14 -19.08
C ARG A 22 -31.33 1.06 -19.55
N ILE A 23 -31.58 2.37 -19.69
CA ILE A 23 -30.58 3.32 -20.15
C ILE A 23 -29.54 3.54 -19.05
N VAL A 24 -30.00 3.68 -17.81
CA VAL A 24 -29.14 3.87 -16.63
C VAL A 24 -28.25 2.66 -16.38
N ILE A 25 -28.78 1.43 -16.51
CA ILE A 25 -27.98 0.21 -16.37
C ILE A 25 -26.93 0.11 -17.46
N ARG A 26 -27.28 0.41 -18.72
CA ARG A 26 -26.32 0.38 -19.82
C ARG A 26 -25.18 1.37 -19.57
N ASP A 27 -25.47 2.57 -19.08
CA ASP A 27 -24.43 3.52 -18.70
C ASP A 27 -23.58 2.97 -17.55
N CYS A 28 -24.19 2.44 -16.47
CA CYS A 28 -23.46 1.82 -15.36
C CYS A 28 -22.51 0.70 -15.81
N VAL A 29 -22.95 -0.18 -16.72
CA VAL A 29 -22.12 -1.27 -17.26
C VAL A 29 -20.96 -0.71 -18.08
N ASN A 30 -21.21 0.26 -18.96
CA ASN A 30 -20.14 0.91 -19.73
C ASN A 30 -19.12 1.60 -18.81
N GLN A 31 -19.59 2.30 -17.77
CA GLN A 31 -18.70 2.94 -16.80
C GLN A 31 -17.88 1.92 -16.02
N TYR A 32 -18.48 0.78 -15.64
CA TYR A 32 -17.81 -0.31 -14.95
C TYR A 32 -16.75 -0.99 -15.84
N GLU A 33 -17.05 -1.20 -17.12
CA GLU A 33 -16.09 -1.73 -18.10
C GLU A 33 -14.85 -0.84 -18.23
N ILE A 34 -15.04 0.49 -18.31
CA ILE A 34 -13.94 1.47 -18.33
C ILE A 34 -13.13 1.38 -17.02
N LEU A 35 -13.80 1.20 -15.88
CA LEU A 35 -13.17 1.09 -14.57
C LEU A 35 -12.25 -0.14 -14.50
N VAL A 36 -12.72 -1.28 -15.02
CA VAL A 36 -11.94 -2.52 -15.06
C VAL A 36 -10.73 -2.37 -15.99
N LYS A 37 -10.91 -1.81 -17.19
CA LYS A 37 -9.79 -1.52 -18.11
C LYS A 37 -8.75 -0.61 -17.46
N CYS A 38 -9.20 0.42 -16.76
CA CYS A 38 -8.32 1.34 -16.04
C CYS A 38 -7.59 0.64 -14.89
N ARG A 39 -8.27 -0.26 -14.15
CA ARG A 39 -7.65 -1.08 -13.11
C ARG A 39 -6.57 -1.99 -13.69
N ASP A 40 -6.78 -2.61 -14.85
CA ASP A 40 -5.78 -3.49 -15.48
C ASP A 40 -4.54 -2.72 -15.95
N LEU A 41 -4.74 -1.53 -16.53
CA LEU A 41 -3.63 -0.61 -16.86
C LEU A 41 -2.87 -0.18 -15.60
N LEU A 42 -3.60 0.14 -14.53
CA LEU A 42 -3.01 0.53 -13.25
C LEU A 42 -2.20 -0.63 -12.66
N ASP A 43 -2.73 -1.85 -12.66
CA ASP A 43 -2.07 -3.06 -12.13
C ASP A 43 -0.79 -3.38 -12.91
N GLN A 44 -0.81 -3.21 -14.24
CA GLN A 44 0.35 -3.43 -15.10
C GLN A 44 1.48 -2.42 -14.87
N VAL A 45 1.15 -1.15 -14.65
CA VAL A 45 2.14 -0.07 -14.43
C VAL A 45 2.61 -0.02 -12.98
N TYR A 46 1.69 -0.06 -12.02
CA TYR A 46 2.00 0.06 -10.60
C TYR A 46 2.56 -1.22 -9.99
N GLY A 47 2.22 -2.40 -10.53
CA GLY A 47 2.73 -3.67 -10.02
C GLY A 47 4.27 -3.73 -9.97
N PRO A 48 4.97 -3.47 -11.08
CA PRO A 48 6.44 -3.39 -11.11
C PRO A 48 7.01 -2.26 -10.25
N VAL A 49 6.37 -1.08 -10.25
CA VAL A 49 6.82 0.10 -9.49
C VAL A 49 6.82 -0.19 -7.99
N ILE A 50 5.76 -0.81 -7.47
CA ILE A 50 5.64 -1.13 -6.05
C ILE A 50 6.68 -2.17 -5.63
N LEU A 51 6.94 -3.18 -6.47
CA LEU A 51 8.01 -4.15 -6.20
C LEU A 51 9.38 -3.48 -6.15
N TRP A 52 9.69 -2.62 -7.12
CA TRP A 52 10.93 -1.87 -7.16
C TRP A 52 11.11 -1.01 -5.92
N MET A 53 10.04 -0.33 -5.49
CA MET A 53 10.04 0.49 -4.28
C MET A 53 10.24 -0.36 -3.02
N MET A 54 9.60 -1.53 -2.90
CA MET A 54 9.82 -2.44 -1.78
C MET A 54 11.28 -2.90 -1.69
N MET A 55 11.91 -3.21 -2.83
CA MET A 55 13.33 -3.60 -2.87
C MET A 55 14.24 -2.46 -2.39
N ILE A 56 14.02 -1.23 -2.87
CA ILE A 56 14.81 -0.06 -2.45
C ILE A 56 14.64 0.20 -0.94
N ASN A 57 13.41 0.15 -0.43
CA ASN A 57 13.17 0.31 1.01
C ASN A 57 13.89 -0.76 1.83
N GLY A 58 13.88 -2.02 1.36
CA GLY A 58 14.62 -3.10 2.01
C GLY A 58 16.12 -2.83 2.08
N LEU A 59 16.73 -2.42 0.96
CA LEU A 59 18.16 -2.06 0.93
C LEU A 59 18.50 -0.88 1.85
N ILE A 60 17.65 0.14 1.89
CA ILE A 60 17.84 1.30 2.77
C ILE A 60 17.72 0.87 4.23
N LEU A 61 16.73 0.05 4.57
CA LEU A 61 16.55 -0.48 5.93
C LEU A 61 17.78 -1.28 6.39
N CYS A 62 18.33 -2.15 5.53
CA CYS A 62 19.57 -2.88 5.81
C CYS A 62 20.76 -1.94 6.00
N SER A 63 20.91 -0.90 5.16
CA SER A 63 22.02 0.05 5.30
C SER A 63 21.91 0.90 6.57
N LEU A 64 20.70 1.30 6.98
CA LEU A 64 20.47 1.95 8.28
C LEU A 64 20.86 1.06 9.45
N MET A 65 20.45 -0.21 9.45
CA MET A 65 20.78 -1.16 10.52
C MET A 65 22.31 -1.31 10.67
N PHE A 66 23.03 -1.37 9.55
CA PHE A 66 24.49 -1.45 9.55
C PHE A 66 25.14 -0.17 10.10
N GLN A 67 24.65 1.02 9.71
CA GLN A 67 25.15 2.28 10.25
C GLN A 67 24.91 2.40 11.76
N ILE A 68 23.72 2.02 12.24
CA ILE A 68 23.39 2.00 13.67
C ILE A 68 24.34 1.08 14.44
N SER A 69 24.61 -0.12 13.92
CA SER A 69 25.54 -1.07 14.55
C SER A 69 26.96 -0.50 14.66
N GLN A 70 27.51 0.08 13.57
CA GLN A 70 28.85 0.66 13.59
C GLN A 70 29.01 1.86 14.54
N VAL A 71 28.00 2.73 14.62
CA VAL A 71 28.00 3.87 15.54
C VAL A 71 28.02 3.40 16.99
N ARG A 72 27.24 2.36 17.31
CA ARG A 72 27.18 1.76 18.64
C ARG A 72 28.51 1.09 19.02
N SER A 73 29.16 0.37 18.10
CA SER A 73 30.48 -0.23 18.36
C SER A 73 31.57 0.82 18.66
N ARG A 74 31.47 2.02 18.05
CA ARG A 74 32.38 3.14 18.38
C ARG A 74 32.12 3.75 19.76
N GLU A 75 30.88 3.75 20.23
CA GLU A 75 30.50 4.26 21.56
C GLU A 75 31.15 3.45 22.69
N TYR A 76 31.23 2.12 22.55
CA TYR A 76 31.88 1.22 23.53
C TYR A 76 33.41 1.42 23.64
N LEU A 77 34.10 1.74 22.54
CA LEU A 77 35.53 2.06 22.55
C LEU A 77 35.84 3.44 23.15
N LEU A 78 34.84 4.34 23.20
CA LEU A 78 35.01 5.72 23.63
C LEU A 78 34.82 5.89 25.16
N ASP A 79 34.05 5.02 25.80
CA ASP A 79 33.81 5.05 27.25
C ASP A 79 35.08 4.80 28.10
N LYS A 80 36.08 4.06 27.56
CA LYS A 80 37.37 3.85 28.23
C LYS A 80 38.36 5.03 28.15
N ASN A 81 38.15 6.00 27.26
CA ASN A 81 39.08 7.14 27.02
C ASN A 81 38.45 8.51 27.40
N LEU A 82 37.50 8.48 28.32
CA LEU A 82 36.41 9.42 28.60
C LEU A 82 36.70 10.94 28.58
N PHE A 83 37.93 11.44 28.75
CA PHE A 83 38.10 12.85 29.13
C PHE A 83 38.66 13.82 28.06
N LYS A 84 39.32 13.35 26.98
CA LYS A 84 40.07 14.26 26.09
C LYS A 84 39.38 14.68 24.78
N VAL A 85 38.28 14.03 24.39
CA VAL A 85 37.76 14.14 23.00
C VAL A 85 36.49 14.99 22.88
N LYS A 86 35.90 15.48 23.98
CA LYS A 86 34.68 16.30 23.98
C LYS A 86 34.76 17.60 23.15
N LEU A 87 35.96 18.03 22.73
CA LEU A 87 36.18 19.30 22.02
C LEU A 87 36.44 19.18 20.50
N GLN A 88 36.52 17.97 19.92
CA GLN A 88 36.67 17.78 18.46
C GLN A 88 35.55 16.97 17.78
N MET A 89 34.57 16.46 18.54
CA MET A 89 33.43 15.70 17.98
C MET A 89 32.23 16.60 17.62
N LYS A 90 32.47 17.67 16.85
CA LYS A 90 31.39 18.59 16.44
C LYS A 90 31.46 18.86 14.94
N SER A 91 30.88 17.97 14.13
CA SER A 91 30.00 18.35 12.99
C SER A 91 29.60 17.19 12.06
N LEU A 92 30.44 16.19 11.78
CA LEU A 92 30.24 15.37 10.56
C LEU A 92 29.56 13.97 10.69
N PRO A 93 29.68 13.19 11.78
CA PRO A 93 29.09 11.84 11.83
C PRO A 93 27.61 11.83 12.19
N VAL A 94 27.16 12.71 13.10
CA VAL A 94 25.76 12.80 13.54
C VAL A 94 24.88 13.39 12.44
N GLU A 95 25.39 14.37 11.70
CA GLU A 95 24.70 14.97 10.56
C GLU A 95 24.40 13.93 9.48
N LYS A 96 25.37 13.08 9.12
CA LYS A 96 25.17 12.02 8.12
C LYS A 96 24.13 10.99 8.57
N ILE A 97 24.18 10.55 9.82
CA ILE A 97 23.19 9.60 10.37
C ILE A 97 21.80 10.24 10.35
N ALA A 98 21.68 11.49 10.79
CA ALA A 98 20.42 12.24 10.77
C ALA A 98 19.86 12.33 9.34
N LEU A 99 20.68 12.69 8.35
CA LEU A 99 20.30 12.75 6.94
C LEU A 99 19.85 11.39 6.38
N TYR A 100 20.53 10.29 6.73
CA TYR A 100 20.09 8.95 6.32
C TYR A 100 18.77 8.54 6.97
N THR A 101 18.57 8.88 8.25
CA THR A 101 17.31 8.60 8.95
C THR A 101 16.14 9.41 8.39
N THR A 102 16.34 10.68 8.06
CA THR A 102 15.29 11.50 7.44
C THR A 102 14.95 10.98 6.04
N TYR A 103 15.95 10.59 5.25
CA TYR A 103 15.75 9.97 3.94
C TYR A 103 14.91 8.68 4.03
N PHE A 104 15.18 7.82 5.03
CA PHE A 104 14.39 6.62 5.26
C PHE A 104 12.93 6.91 5.65
N ILE A 105 12.71 7.93 6.48
CA ILE A 105 11.35 8.34 6.84
C ILE A 105 10.60 8.81 5.60
N THR A 106 11.21 9.64 4.76
CA THR A 106 10.59 10.12 3.51
C THR A 106 10.19 8.95 2.61
N ILE A 107 11.10 8.03 2.30
CA ILE A 107 10.78 6.91 1.40
C ILE A 107 9.78 5.92 2.01
N SER A 108 9.80 5.76 3.32
CA SER A 108 8.79 4.98 4.04
C SER A 108 7.40 5.62 3.91
N THR A 109 7.30 6.95 4.04
CA THR A 109 6.03 7.67 3.88
C THR A 109 5.49 7.57 2.45
N GLU A 110 6.35 7.63 1.43
CA GLU A 110 5.94 7.44 0.04
C GLU A 110 5.38 6.03 -0.18
N THR A 111 6.06 5.01 0.34
CA THR A 111 5.64 3.61 0.21
C THR A 111 4.32 3.34 0.93
N LEU A 112 4.15 3.93 2.11
CA LEU A 112 2.88 3.90 2.83
C LEU A 112 1.77 4.58 2.03
N MET A 113 2.02 5.75 1.43
CA MET A 113 1.05 6.47 0.60
C MET A 113 0.58 5.62 -0.59
N TYR A 114 1.49 4.93 -1.28
CA TYR A 114 1.14 4.00 -2.36
C TYR A 114 0.34 2.79 -1.87
N SER A 115 0.78 2.14 -0.79
CA SER A 115 0.08 0.97 -0.22
C SER A 115 -1.31 1.32 0.34
N TRP A 116 -1.45 2.50 0.94
CA TRP A 116 -2.69 3.02 1.49
C TRP A 116 -3.72 3.30 0.39
N SER A 117 -3.27 3.93 -0.70
CA SER A 117 -4.11 4.21 -1.87
C SER A 117 -4.67 2.92 -2.49
N GLY A 118 -3.84 1.89 -2.61
CA GLY A 118 -4.28 0.57 -3.09
C GLY A 118 -5.24 -0.15 -2.13
N SER A 119 -5.03 0.02 -0.82
CA SER A 119 -5.92 -0.53 0.21
C SER A 119 -7.30 0.14 0.18
N ILE A 120 -7.36 1.48 0.08
CA ILE A 120 -8.62 2.22 -0.07
C ILE A 120 -9.35 1.79 -1.34
N LEU A 121 -8.63 1.68 -2.47
CA LEU A 121 -9.26 1.30 -3.73
C LEU A 121 -9.90 -0.10 -3.65
N THR A 122 -9.23 -1.02 -2.97
CA THR A 122 -9.75 -2.37 -2.74
C THR A 122 -10.98 -2.32 -1.83
N GLN A 123 -10.92 -1.57 -0.72
CA GLN A 123 -12.01 -1.44 0.24
C GLN A 123 -13.27 -0.83 -0.38
N GLU A 124 -13.13 0.25 -1.15
CA GLU A 124 -14.26 0.89 -1.85
C GLU A 124 -14.86 -0.04 -2.92
N GLY A 125 -14.04 -0.88 -3.55
CA GLY A 125 -14.51 -1.89 -4.49
C GLY A 125 -15.35 -3.00 -3.84
N GLU A 126 -14.98 -3.45 -2.65
CA GLU A 126 -15.78 -4.42 -1.89
C GLU A 126 -17.07 -3.79 -1.36
N ASN A 127 -17.00 -2.56 -0.82
CA ASN A 127 -18.21 -1.83 -0.38
C ASN A 127 -19.20 -1.61 -1.54
N TYR A 128 -18.70 -1.28 -2.74
CA TYR A 128 -19.53 -1.20 -3.95
C TYR A 128 -20.24 -2.52 -4.26
N ARG A 129 -19.54 -3.66 -4.14
CA ARG A 129 -20.12 -5.00 -4.35
C ARG A 129 -21.18 -5.34 -3.30
N GLU A 130 -20.96 -4.99 -2.04
CA GLU A 130 -21.94 -5.21 -0.97
C GLU A 130 -23.23 -4.41 -1.22
N VAL A 131 -23.12 -3.14 -1.61
CA VAL A 131 -24.30 -2.33 -1.97
C VAL A 131 -25.01 -2.88 -3.21
N LEU A 132 -24.25 -3.31 -4.22
CA LEU A 132 -24.80 -3.92 -5.42
C LEU A 132 -25.54 -5.25 -5.11
N TYR A 133 -25.00 -6.05 -4.20
CA TYR A 133 -25.62 -7.30 -3.72
C TYR A 133 -26.93 -7.02 -2.98
N GLY A 134 -26.95 -6.00 -2.11
CA GLY A 134 -28.12 -5.58 -1.35
C GLY A 134 -29.21 -4.83 -2.15
N ALA A 135 -28.96 -4.50 -3.42
CA ALA A 135 -29.95 -3.82 -4.25
C ALA A 135 -31.09 -4.78 -4.68
N ASN A 136 -32.28 -4.22 -4.95
CA ASN A 136 -33.46 -5.00 -5.38
C ASN A 136 -33.42 -5.41 -6.86
N TRP A 137 -32.26 -5.88 -7.35
CA TRP A 137 -32.03 -6.22 -8.76
C TRP A 137 -32.82 -7.46 -9.23
N HIS A 138 -33.20 -8.34 -8.31
CA HIS A 138 -33.93 -9.60 -8.58
C HIS A 138 -35.36 -9.40 -9.11
N ARG A 139 -35.92 -8.19 -8.99
CA ARG A 139 -37.29 -7.89 -9.40
C ARG A 139 -37.47 -7.82 -10.92
N ASN A 140 -36.40 -7.54 -11.66
CA ASN A 140 -36.45 -7.38 -13.11
C ASN A 140 -35.36 -8.22 -13.79
N LYS A 141 -35.78 -9.08 -14.72
CA LYS A 141 -34.91 -10.06 -15.40
C LYS A 141 -33.80 -9.40 -16.22
N ASP A 142 -34.09 -8.27 -16.86
CA ASP A 142 -33.11 -7.52 -17.66
C ASP A 142 -31.97 -7.03 -16.76
N ILE A 143 -32.30 -6.49 -15.58
CA ILE A 143 -31.34 -5.92 -14.61
C ILE A 143 -30.50 -7.01 -13.95
N THR A 144 -31.15 -8.14 -13.65
CA THR A 144 -30.54 -9.28 -12.96
C THR A 144 -29.28 -9.74 -13.68
N ILE A 145 -29.32 -9.90 -15.00
CA ILE A 145 -28.16 -10.37 -15.78
C ILE A 145 -26.99 -9.37 -15.69
N PHE A 146 -27.27 -8.07 -15.85
CA PHE A 146 -26.21 -7.05 -15.81
C PHE A 146 -25.57 -6.91 -14.42
N VAL A 147 -26.39 -6.92 -13.36
CA VAL A 147 -25.90 -6.88 -11.98
C VAL A 147 -25.09 -8.13 -11.66
N LEU A 148 -25.53 -9.30 -12.13
CA LEU A 148 -24.81 -10.55 -11.94
C LEU A 148 -23.48 -10.55 -12.70
N ILE A 149 -23.40 -10.00 -13.91
CA ILE A 149 -22.12 -9.79 -14.63
C ILE A 149 -21.18 -8.87 -13.82
N MET A 150 -21.69 -7.76 -13.29
CA MET A 150 -20.91 -6.84 -12.44
C MET A 150 -20.44 -7.51 -11.12
N LEU A 151 -21.24 -8.39 -10.52
CA LEU A 151 -20.88 -9.15 -9.31
C LEU A 151 -19.94 -10.34 -9.60
N MET A 152 -20.00 -10.93 -10.79
CA MET A 152 -19.13 -12.04 -11.21
C MET A 152 -17.74 -11.57 -11.65
N GLN A 153 -17.61 -10.30 -12.03
CA GLN A 153 -16.35 -9.71 -12.44
C GLN A 153 -15.41 -9.54 -11.22
N ARG A 154 -14.11 -9.80 -11.45
CA ARG A 154 -13.07 -9.86 -10.40
C ARG A 154 -13.00 -8.54 -9.64
N SER A 155 -12.94 -8.61 -8.30
CA SER A 155 -12.84 -7.44 -7.44
C SER A 155 -11.60 -6.59 -7.77
N MET A 156 -11.72 -5.28 -7.53
CA MET A 156 -10.70 -4.27 -7.84
C MET A 156 -9.54 -4.32 -6.84
N VAL A 157 -8.87 -5.47 -6.81
CA VAL A 157 -7.70 -5.72 -5.97
C VAL A 157 -6.47 -5.39 -6.79
N LEU A 158 -5.65 -4.44 -6.34
CA LEU A 158 -4.32 -4.21 -6.92
C LEU A 158 -3.35 -5.28 -6.41
N THR A 159 -2.74 -6.03 -7.31
CA THR A 159 -1.83 -7.11 -6.96
C THR A 159 -0.42 -6.73 -7.40
N ALA A 160 0.56 -6.73 -6.50
CA ALA A 160 1.95 -6.50 -6.89
C ALA A 160 2.42 -7.72 -7.69
N CYS A 161 2.46 -7.57 -9.02
CA CYS A 161 3.00 -8.54 -9.97
C CYS A 161 2.51 -9.98 -9.73
N LYS A 162 1.24 -10.16 -9.36
CA LYS A 162 0.61 -11.47 -9.06
C LYS A 162 1.23 -12.27 -7.90
N PHE A 163 2.23 -11.73 -7.19
CA PHE A 163 2.94 -12.43 -6.12
C PHE A 163 2.33 -12.15 -4.74
N SER A 164 1.81 -10.94 -4.51
CA SER A 164 1.18 -10.59 -3.23
C SER A 164 0.23 -9.40 -3.36
N GLN A 165 -0.88 -9.43 -2.60
CA GLN A 165 -1.83 -8.32 -2.55
C GLN A 165 -1.17 -7.11 -1.89
N VAL A 166 -1.10 -5.97 -2.59
CA VAL A 166 -0.49 -4.76 -2.03
C VAL A 166 -1.34 -4.30 -0.85
N SER A 167 -0.81 -4.51 0.34
CA SER A 167 -1.43 -4.11 1.60
C SER A 167 -0.36 -3.52 2.50
N VAL A 168 -0.77 -2.55 3.32
CA VAL A 168 0.02 -1.99 4.43
C VAL A 168 0.63 -3.10 5.30
N ASN A 169 -0.06 -4.25 5.38
CA ASN A 169 0.37 -5.41 6.16
C ASN A 169 1.66 -6.09 5.64
N ILE A 170 2.04 -5.90 4.37
CA ILE A 170 3.32 -6.42 3.86
C ILE A 170 4.47 -5.60 4.43
N TRP A 171 4.31 -4.27 4.50
CA TRP A 171 5.34 -3.39 5.01
C TRP A 171 5.62 -3.60 6.50
N THR A 172 4.56 -3.77 7.31
CA THR A 172 4.71 -4.10 8.73
C THR A 172 5.43 -5.43 8.96
N LYS A 173 5.18 -6.44 8.12
CA LYS A 173 5.90 -7.73 8.16
C LYS A 173 7.38 -7.56 7.82
N VAL A 174 7.72 -6.76 6.81
CA VAL A 174 9.12 -6.48 6.43
C VAL A 174 9.85 -5.75 7.56
N LEU A 175 9.23 -4.76 8.19
CA LEU A 175 9.82 -4.08 9.35
C LEU A 175 10.04 -5.02 10.54
N ASN A 176 9.04 -5.83 10.89
CA ASN A 176 9.14 -6.77 12.00
C ASN A 176 10.27 -7.77 11.78
N THR A 177 10.34 -8.36 10.59
CA THR A 177 11.40 -9.32 10.24
C THR A 177 12.79 -8.69 10.27
N ALA A 178 12.94 -7.47 9.75
CA ALA A 178 14.21 -6.75 9.81
C ALA A 178 14.62 -6.42 11.25
N MET A 179 13.69 -5.97 12.10
CA MET A 179 13.94 -5.69 13.51
C MET A 179 14.35 -6.97 14.27
N SER A 180 13.67 -8.08 14.03
CA SER A 180 14.05 -9.39 14.60
C SER A 180 15.47 -9.79 14.17
N TYR A 181 15.81 -9.64 12.90
CA TYR A 181 17.16 -9.94 12.41
C TYR A 181 18.22 -9.00 13.02
N TYR A 182 17.91 -7.72 13.20
CA TYR A 182 18.78 -6.78 13.88
C TYR A 182 19.03 -7.19 15.35
N PHE A 183 17.99 -7.59 16.09
CA PHE A 183 18.15 -8.07 17.46
C PHE A 183 19.00 -9.35 17.51
N LEU A 184 18.84 -10.26 16.55
CA LEU A 184 19.67 -11.46 16.44
C LEU A 184 21.15 -11.10 16.20
N LEU A 185 21.43 -10.24 15.23
CA LEU A 185 22.80 -9.75 14.96
C LEU A 185 23.42 -9.10 16.20
N ARG A 186 22.61 -8.35 16.95
CA ARG A 186 23.04 -7.72 18.20
C ARG A 186 23.36 -8.75 19.29
N ALA A 187 22.60 -9.83 19.39
CA ALA A 187 22.90 -10.91 20.34
C ALA A 187 24.24 -11.56 20.01
N ILE A 188 24.46 -11.93 18.73
CA ILE A 188 25.71 -12.56 18.27
C ILE A 188 26.93 -11.67 18.49
N GLN A 189 26.80 -10.34 18.38
CA GLN A 189 27.93 -9.42 18.56
C GLN A 189 28.24 -9.10 20.04
N ASN A 190 27.34 -9.43 20.96
CA ASN A 190 27.54 -9.23 22.40
C ASN A 190 28.09 -10.47 23.13
N ASP A 191 28.04 -11.65 22.48
CA ASP A 191 28.71 -12.88 22.91
C ASP A 191 30.18 -12.89 22.44
#